data_AF-A0A359MPX9-F1
#
_entry.id   AF-A0A359MPX9-F1
#
_cell.length_a   1.000
_cell.length_b   1.000
_cell.length_c   1.000
_cell.angle_alpha   90.00
_cell.angle_beta   90.00
_cell.angle_gamma   90.00
#
_symmetry.space_group_name_H-M   'P 1'
#
loop_
_entity.id
_entity.type
_entity.pdbx_description
1 polymer ?
#
loop_
_entity_poly.entity_id
_entity_poly.type
_entity_poly.pdbx_seq_one_letter_code
_entity_poly.pdbx_strand_id
1 'polypeptide(L)'
;MSNYHIETKCVQAGYQPKNGEPRVLPIAQSTTYKYDSSETVGKLFDLEEEGFFYTRLANPTVDAVEKKIAALEGGIGAMCTSSGQAANMIAVLNICGAGDHFISTSTIYGGTLNLFGVTMKRMGI
;
A
#
# COMPACT_ATOMS: atom_id res chain seq x y z
N MET A 1 -20.71 -9.34 -3.68
CA MET A 1 -20.31 -8.07 -4.32
C MET A 1 -20.76 -8.13 -5.77
N SER A 2 -21.44 -7.10 -6.27
CA SER A 2 -21.82 -7.05 -7.68
C SER A 2 -20.56 -7.05 -8.56
N ASN A 3 -20.53 -7.92 -9.57
CA ASN A 3 -19.46 -7.99 -10.57
C ASN A 3 -19.55 -6.80 -11.52
N TYR A 4 -19.18 -5.62 -11.03
CA TYR A 4 -19.04 -4.43 -11.86
C TYR A 4 -17.88 -4.60 -12.84
N HIS A 5 -18.05 -4.08 -14.06
CA HIS A 5 -16.99 -4.01 -15.06
C HIS A 5 -15.81 -3.14 -14.58
N ILE A 6 -14.63 -3.35 -15.14
CA ILE A 6 -13.39 -2.68 -14.72
C ILE A 6 -13.49 -1.16 -14.83
N GLU A 7 -14.18 -0.64 -15.85
CA GLU A 7 -14.39 0.79 -16.09
C GLU A 7 -15.20 1.42 -14.94
N THR A 8 -16.19 0.70 -14.42
CA THR A 8 -16.97 1.15 -13.26
C THR A 8 -16.10 1.19 -12.00
N LYS A 9 -15.27 0.16 -11.80
CA LYS A 9 -14.33 0.11 -10.67
C LYS A 9 -13.28 1.23 -10.74
N CYS A 10 -12.77 1.55 -11.94
CA CYS A 10 -11.81 2.64 -12.13
C CYS A 10 -12.34 3.97 -11.59
N VAL A 11 -13.63 4.23 -11.78
CA VAL A 11 -14.27 5.45 -11.30
C VAL A 11 -14.68 5.33 -9.82
N GLN A 12 -15.36 4.24 -9.45
CA GLN A 12 -16.14 4.16 -8.20
C GLN A 12 -15.48 3.38 -7.06
N ALA A 13 -14.45 2.57 -7.31
CA ALA A 13 -13.84 1.76 -6.25
C ALA A 13 -12.94 2.59 -5.32
N GLY A 14 -12.58 2.04 -4.17
CA GLY A 14 -11.63 2.64 -3.22
C GLY A 14 -12.24 3.59 -2.20
N TYR A 15 -13.27 4.36 -2.56
CA TYR A 15 -13.95 5.28 -1.66
C TYR A 15 -15.47 5.18 -1.79
N GLN A 16 -16.16 5.00 -0.65
CA GLN A 16 -17.62 4.95 -0.57
C GLN A 16 -18.10 6.00 0.44
N PRO A 17 -18.52 7.19 0.00
CA PRO A 17 -18.92 8.26 0.91
C PRO A 17 -20.19 7.89 1.68
N LYS A 18 -20.19 8.16 2.98
CA LYS A 18 -21.36 8.04 3.87
C LYS A 18 -22.22 9.31 3.85
N ASN A 19 -23.34 9.30 4.58
CA ASN A 19 -24.22 10.46 4.69
C ASN A 19 -23.47 11.68 5.24
N GLY A 20 -23.49 12.79 4.50
CA GLY A 20 -22.78 14.02 4.84
C GLY A 20 -21.31 14.08 4.40
N GLU A 21 -20.75 12.99 3.86
CA GLU A 21 -19.38 13.00 3.34
C GLU A 21 -19.30 13.52 1.89
N PRO A 22 -18.18 14.13 1.49
CA PRO A 22 -17.98 14.60 0.12
C PRO A 22 -18.07 13.48 -0.92
N ARG A 23 -18.66 13.75 -2.10
CA ARG A 23 -18.73 12.75 -3.18
C ARG A 23 -17.38 12.38 -3.77
N VAL A 24 -16.44 13.33 -3.77
CA VAL A 24 -15.06 13.14 -4.20
C VAL A 24 -14.20 13.03 -2.96
N LEU A 25 -13.33 12.02 -2.92
CA LEU A 25 -12.42 11.79 -1.81
C LEU A 25 -11.56 13.04 -1.55
N PRO A 26 -11.58 13.61 -0.33
CA PRO A 26 -10.70 14.71 0.02
C PRO A 26 -9.22 14.30 0.08
N ILE A 27 -8.33 15.27 -0.10
CA ILE A 27 -6.89 15.10 0.10
C ILE A 27 -6.58 15.26 1.59
N ALA A 28 -6.19 14.18 2.25
CA ALA A 28 -5.72 14.16 3.63
C ALA A 28 -4.25 14.61 3.69
N GLN A 29 -4.00 15.91 3.50
CA GLN A 29 -2.67 16.53 3.59
C GLN A 29 -2.23 16.71 5.06
N SER A 30 -2.17 15.62 5.81
CA SER A 30 -1.72 15.59 7.21
C SER A 30 -0.73 14.45 7.42
N THR A 31 0.16 14.60 8.39
CA THR A 31 1.07 13.54 8.83
C THR A 31 0.53 12.76 10.02
N THR A 32 -0.29 13.39 10.87
CA THR A 32 -0.81 12.84 12.13
C THR A 32 -2.32 13.03 12.22
N TYR A 33 -2.95 12.32 13.17
CA TYR A 33 -4.39 12.34 13.40
C TYR A 33 -4.67 12.52 14.90
N LYS A 34 -5.74 13.26 15.22
CA LYS A 34 -6.17 13.51 16.60
C LYS A 34 -7.03 12.34 17.08
N TYR A 35 -6.78 11.90 18.31
CA TYR A 35 -7.59 10.93 19.05
C TYR A 35 -8.03 11.53 20.38
N ASP A 36 -9.19 11.11 20.87
CA ASP A 36 -9.74 11.60 22.14
C ASP A 36 -9.26 10.80 23.36
N SER A 37 -8.66 9.61 23.15
CA SER A 37 -8.10 8.76 24.19
C SER A 37 -6.76 8.15 23.77
N SER A 38 -5.81 8.10 24.71
CA SER A 38 -4.56 7.36 24.53
C SER A 38 -4.78 5.85 24.44
N GLU A 39 -5.89 5.34 25.00
CA GLU A 39 -6.25 3.92 24.90
C GLU A 39 -6.52 3.52 23.44
N THR A 40 -7.27 4.34 22.68
CA THR A 40 -7.52 4.11 21.24
C THR A 40 -6.21 4.09 20.47
N VAL A 41 -5.28 5.01 20.78
CA VAL A 41 -3.96 5.01 20.13
C VAL A 41 -3.20 3.72 20.46
N GLY A 42 -3.24 3.25 21.71
CA GLY A 42 -2.66 1.96 22.10
C GLY A 42 -3.17 0.80 21.25
N LYS A 43 -4.50 0.67 21.12
CA LYS A 43 -5.13 -0.38 20.30
C LYS A 43 -4.74 -0.34 18.83
N LEU A 44 -4.52 0.86 18.26
CA LEU A 44 -4.02 1.01 16.89
C LEU A 44 -2.56 0.54 16.75
N PHE A 45 -1.71 0.77 17.75
CA PHE A 45 -0.33 0.28 17.75
C PHE A 45 -0.24 -1.24 17.95
N ASP A 46 -1.15 -1.79 18.77
CA ASP A 46 -1.24 -3.23 19.06
C ASP A 46 -2.01 -4.02 17.98
N LEU A 47 -2.47 -3.34 16.92
CA LEU A 47 -3.24 -3.91 15.80
C LEU A 47 -4.58 -4.55 16.22
N GLU A 48 -5.14 -4.12 17.36
CA GLU A 48 -6.46 -4.55 17.83
C GLU A 48 -7.60 -3.77 17.13
N GLU A 49 -7.30 -2.55 16.68
CA GLU A 49 -8.21 -1.69 15.92
C GLU A 49 -7.56 -1.24 14.60
N GLU A 50 -8.38 -1.03 13.57
CA GLU A 50 -7.94 -0.44 12.31
C GLU A 50 -8.11 1.08 12.32
N GLY A 51 -7.13 1.81 11.79
CA GLY A 51 -7.21 3.27 11.70
C GLY A 51 -5.93 3.92 11.21
N PHE A 52 -5.95 5.25 11.14
CA PHE A 52 -4.84 6.06 10.62
C PHE A 52 -4.23 6.89 11.74
N PHE A 53 -3.02 6.56 12.19
CA PHE A 53 -2.34 7.35 13.24
C PHE A 53 -1.10 8.09 12.73
N TYR A 54 -0.48 7.61 11.64
CA TYR A 54 0.69 8.26 11.04
C TYR A 54 0.81 7.98 9.54
N THR A 55 0.89 9.04 8.72
CA THR A 55 0.84 8.96 7.24
C THR A 55 1.99 8.19 6.60
N ARG A 56 3.14 8.03 7.28
CA ARG A 56 4.21 7.15 6.78
C ARG A 56 3.78 5.68 6.70
N LEU A 57 2.80 5.26 7.51
CA LEU A 57 2.27 3.90 7.53
C LEU A 57 0.99 3.78 6.70
N ALA A 58 0.04 4.69 6.90
CA ALA A 58 -1.24 4.70 6.18
C ALA A 58 -1.88 6.09 6.20
N ASN A 59 -2.63 6.42 5.15
CA ASN A 59 -3.32 7.70 4.99
C ASN A 59 -4.66 7.47 4.25
N PRO A 60 -5.79 8.13 4.64
CA PRO A 60 -7.09 7.91 4.02
C PRO A 60 -7.12 8.11 2.49
N THR A 61 -6.36 9.08 1.98
CA THR A 61 -6.29 9.32 0.52
C THR A 61 -5.52 8.20 -0.17
N VAL A 62 -4.45 7.70 0.45
CA VAL A 62 -3.61 6.61 -0.08
C VAL A 62 -4.35 5.27 0.00
N ASP A 63 -5.00 4.98 1.13
CA ASP A 63 -5.79 3.77 1.36
C ASP A 63 -6.92 3.60 0.34
N ALA A 64 -7.58 4.68 -0.06
CA ALA A 64 -8.56 4.62 -1.13
C ALA A 64 -7.95 4.23 -2.49
N VAL A 65 -6.71 4.67 -2.77
CA VAL A 65 -5.98 4.26 -3.98
C VAL A 65 -5.60 2.79 -3.89
N GLU A 66 -5.10 2.34 -2.74
CA GLU A 66 -4.76 0.93 -2.48
C GLU A 66 -5.97 0.01 -2.66
N LYS A 67 -7.10 0.35 -2.03
CA LYS A 67 -8.38 -0.37 -2.19
C LYS A 67 -8.87 -0.37 -3.63
N LYS A 68 -8.68 0.73 -4.38
CA LYS A 68 -9.02 0.79 -5.81
C LYS A 68 -8.14 -0.14 -6.64
N ILE A 69 -6.82 -0.11 -6.44
CA ILE A 69 -5.88 -1.00 -7.13
C ILE A 69 -6.23 -2.47 -6.85
N ALA A 70 -6.44 -2.83 -5.58
CA ALA A 70 -6.84 -4.18 -5.20
C ALA A 70 -8.14 -4.62 -5.89
N ALA A 71 -9.15 -3.74 -5.94
CA ALA A 71 -10.42 -4.03 -6.61
C ALA A 71 -10.29 -4.20 -8.14
N LEU A 72 -9.37 -3.45 -8.78
CA LEU A 72 -9.08 -3.53 -10.21
C LEU A 72 -8.33 -4.80 -10.58
N GLU A 73 -7.30 -5.15 -9.82
CA GLU A 73 -6.46 -6.34 -10.05
C GLU A 73 -7.09 -7.64 -9.53
N GLY A 74 -8.12 -7.54 -8.69
CA GLY A 74 -8.75 -8.70 -8.06
C GLY A 74 -7.97 -9.29 -6.88
N GLY A 75 -7.03 -8.51 -6.31
CA GLY A 75 -6.27 -8.88 -5.11
C GLY A 75 -7.03 -8.61 -3.81
N ILE A 76 -6.51 -9.15 -2.69
CA ILE A 76 -7.09 -8.95 -1.36
C ILE A 76 -6.62 -7.65 -0.67
N GLY A 77 -5.59 -7.01 -1.22
CA GLY A 77 -5.00 -5.78 -0.70
C GLY A 77 -3.95 -5.23 -1.65
N ALA A 78 -3.56 -3.98 -1.44
CA ALA A 78 -2.47 -3.33 -2.16
C ALA A 78 -1.73 -2.39 -1.21
N MET A 79 -0.51 -2.01 -1.57
CA MET A 79 0.31 -1.06 -0.82
C MET A 79 0.93 -0.06 -1.78
N CYS A 80 0.61 1.22 -1.60
CA CYS A 80 1.25 2.30 -2.30
C CYS A 80 2.62 2.57 -1.68
N THR A 81 3.62 2.77 -2.52
CA THR A 81 4.97 3.11 -2.10
C THR A 81 5.41 4.39 -2.80
N SER A 82 6.56 4.94 -2.39
CA SER A 82 7.07 6.18 -2.97
C SER A 82 7.48 6.06 -4.44
N SER A 83 7.75 4.84 -4.94
CA SER A 83 8.12 4.57 -6.32
C SER A 83 7.99 3.09 -6.68
N GLY A 84 7.98 2.76 -7.98
CA GLY A 84 8.01 1.37 -8.43
C GLY A 84 9.27 0.60 -7.98
N GLN A 85 10.41 1.27 -7.80
CA GLN A 85 11.60 0.61 -7.25
C GLN A 85 11.45 0.28 -5.76
N ALA A 86 10.80 1.16 -4.99
CA ALA A 86 10.46 0.86 -3.59
C ALA A 86 9.48 -0.31 -3.51
N ALA A 87 8.48 -0.38 -4.40
CA ALA A 87 7.57 -1.52 -4.48
C ALA A 87 8.33 -2.85 -4.74
N ASN A 88 9.22 -2.88 -5.75
CA ASN A 88 10.04 -4.07 -6.03
C ASN A 88 10.93 -4.45 -4.84
N MET A 89 11.56 -3.47 -4.20
CA MET A 89 12.44 -3.71 -3.06
C MET A 89 11.68 -4.30 -1.87
N ILE A 90 10.57 -3.66 -1.47
CA ILE A 90 9.76 -4.09 -0.33
C ILE A 90 9.12 -5.46 -0.61
N ALA A 91 8.66 -5.73 -1.84
CA ALA A 91 8.07 -7.02 -2.20
C ALA A 91 9.06 -8.19 -1.97
N VAL A 92 10.34 -8.01 -2.32
CA VAL A 92 11.37 -9.03 -2.08
C VAL A 92 11.76 -9.09 -0.60
N LEU A 93 12.03 -7.95 0.05
CA LEU A 93 12.45 -7.92 1.45
C LEU A 93 11.37 -8.44 2.42
N ASN A 94 10.10 -8.42 2.02
CA ASN A 94 9.03 -8.97 2.82
C ASN A 94 9.05 -10.52 2.88
N ILE A 95 9.79 -11.18 1.99
CA ILE A 95 9.87 -12.66 1.91
C ILE A 95 11.30 -13.21 1.91
N CYS A 96 12.33 -12.39 1.69
CA CYS A 96 13.73 -12.78 1.65
C CYS A 96 14.56 -11.97 2.64
N GLY A 97 15.44 -12.63 3.37
CA GLY A 97 16.51 -12.06 4.18
C GLY A 97 17.90 -12.53 3.74
N ALA A 98 18.94 -12.10 4.45
CA ALA A 98 20.31 -12.46 4.13
C ALA A 98 20.51 -14.00 4.16
N GLY A 99 21.01 -14.56 3.06
CA GLY A 99 21.19 -16.00 2.86
C GLY A 99 20.10 -16.64 2.00
N ASP A 100 18.95 -15.97 1.80
CA ASP A 100 17.91 -16.42 0.89
C ASP A 100 18.26 -16.12 -0.57
N HIS A 101 17.46 -16.63 -1.50
CA HIS A 101 17.58 -16.32 -2.93
C HIS A 101 16.21 -16.29 -3.60
N PHE A 102 16.11 -15.60 -4.73
CA PHE A 102 14.94 -15.60 -5.60
C PHE A 102 15.36 -15.67 -7.07
N ILE A 103 14.43 -16.06 -7.94
CA ILE A 103 14.65 -16.16 -9.39
C ILE A 103 13.87 -15.02 -10.07
N SER A 104 14.51 -14.34 -11.03
CA SER A 104 13.86 -13.33 -11.86
C SER A 104 14.16 -13.57 -13.35
N THR A 105 13.29 -13.09 -14.23
CA THR A 105 13.54 -13.13 -15.67
C THR A 105 14.67 -12.17 -16.04
N SER A 106 15.48 -12.51 -17.05
CA SER A 106 16.60 -11.65 -17.49
C SER A 106 16.16 -10.40 -18.26
N THR A 107 14.92 -10.36 -18.76
CA THR A 107 14.37 -9.28 -19.58
C THR A 107 13.40 -8.40 -18.78
N ILE A 108 13.94 -7.66 -17.80
CA ILE A 108 13.17 -6.69 -16.99
C ILE A 108 13.77 -5.29 -17.09
N TYR A 109 13.07 -4.30 -16.53
CA TYR A 109 13.55 -2.92 -16.47
C TYR A 109 14.97 -2.84 -15.88
N GLY A 110 15.86 -2.08 -16.53
CA GLY A 110 17.28 -2.03 -16.19
C GLY A 110 17.57 -1.61 -14.74
N GLY A 111 16.76 -0.71 -14.18
CA GLY A 111 16.88 -0.35 -12.76
C GLY A 111 16.57 -1.52 -11.82
N THR A 112 15.61 -2.38 -12.18
CA THR A 112 15.26 -3.58 -11.41
C THR A 112 16.35 -4.65 -11.54
N LEU A 113 16.96 -4.81 -12.71
CA LEU A 113 18.15 -5.67 -12.87
C LEU A 113 19.27 -5.23 -11.94
N ASN A 114 19.53 -3.92 -11.82
CA ASN A 114 20.56 -3.40 -10.93
C ASN A 114 20.18 -3.55 -9.44
N LEU A 115 18.92 -3.29 -9.09
CA LEU A 115 18.39 -3.51 -7.74
C LEU A 115 18.61 -4.96 -7.29
N PHE A 116 18.20 -5.93 -8.12
CA PHE A 116 18.31 -7.36 -7.82
C PHE A 116 19.76 -7.85 -7.88
N GLY A 117 20.48 -7.52 -8.95
CA GLY A 117 21.80 -8.07 -9.24
C GLY A 117 22.96 -7.44 -8.46
N VAL A 118 22.79 -6.22 -7.94
CA VAL A 118 23.86 -5.46 -7.26
C VAL A 118 23.44 -5.02 -5.87
N THR A 119 22.32 -4.31 -5.74
CA THR A 119 21.92 -3.72 -4.45
C THR A 119 21.51 -4.80 -3.44
N MET A 120 20.64 -5.73 -3.83
CA MET A 120 20.18 -6.80 -2.93
C MET A 120 21.28 -7.80 -2.58
N LYS A 121 22.21 -8.08 -3.50
CA LYS A 121 23.42 -8.87 -3.19
C LYS A 121 24.25 -8.26 -2.07
N ARG A 122 24.35 -6.93 -2.00
CA ARG A 122 25.04 -6.25 -0.88
C ARG A 122 24.26 -6.36 0.43
N MET A 123 22.96 -6.62 0.37
CA MET A 123 22.11 -6.91 1.52
C MET A 123 22.10 -8.40 1.90
N GLY A 124 22.82 -9.24 1.14
CA GLY A 124 22.97 -10.67 1.40
C GLY A 124 21.89 -11.56 0.78
N ILE A 125 21.05 -11.03 -0.11
CA ILE A 125 20.01 -11.76 -0.86
C ILE A 125 20.51 -12.05 -2.29
#